data_AF-A0A524C335-F1
#
_entry.id   AF-A0A524C335-F1
#
_cell.length_a   1.000
_cell.length_b   1.000
_cell.length_c   1.000
_cell.angle_alpha   90.00
_cell.angle_beta   90.00
_cell.angle_gamma   90.00
#
_symmetry.space_group_name_H-M   'P 1'
#
loop_
_entity.id
_entity.type
_entity.pdbx_description
1 polymer ?
#
loop_
_entity_poly.entity_id
_entity_poly.type
_entity_poly.pdbx_seq_one_letter_code
_entity_poly.pdbx_strand_id
1 'polypeptide(L)' 'MKPDLLLTNIGKLATLAGHSESPKTETEMRDLSIIEDGAIAIQSGR' A
#
# COMPACT_ATOMS: atom_id res chain seq x y z
N MET A 1 -7.03 13.03 11.46
CA MET A 1 -6.11 11.88 11.63
C MET A 1 -4.72 12.43 11.91
N LYS A 2 -3.97 11.89 12.88
CA LYS A 2 -2.58 12.31 13.19
C LYS A 2 -1.70 11.06 13.16
N PRO A 3 -1.08 10.72 12.01
CA PRO A 3 -0.28 9.51 11.91
C PRO A 3 0.99 9.61 12.75
N ASP A 4 1.55 8.46 13.08
CA ASP A 4 2.84 8.37 13.77
C ASP A 4 3.99 8.58 12.78
N LEU A 5 3.80 8.14 11.53
CA LEU A 5 4.72 8.35 10.42
C LEU A 5 3.94 8.65 9.13
N LEU A 6 4.45 9.61 8.36
CA LEU A 6 3.97 9.93 7.02
C LEU A 6 5.14 9.86 6.03
N LEU A 7 5.04 8.95 5.07
CA LEU A 7 5.91 8.91 3.90
C LEU A 7 5.19 9.64 2.78
N THR A 8 5.85 10.62 2.17
CA THR A 8 5.29 11.47 1.11
C THR A 8 6.26 11.60 -0.06
N ASN A 9 5.79 12.14 -1.17
CA ASN A 9 6.54 12.29 -2.43
C ASN A 9 7.10 10.95 -2.93
N ILE A 10 6.33 9.86 -2.76
CA ILE A 10 6.72 8.55 -3.30
C ILE A 10 6.40 8.58 -4.78
N GLY A 11 7.43 8.66 -5.63
CA GLY A 11 7.25 8.75 -7.08
C GLY A 11 6.35 7.66 -7.64
N LYS A 12 6.54 6.40 -7.21
CA LYS A 12 5.66 5.28 -7.53
C LYS A 12 5.45 4.36 -6.32
N LEU A 13 4.20 4.07 -6.01
CA LEU A 13 3.79 3.12 -4.99
C LEU A 13 3.05 1.94 -5.65
N ALA A 14 3.64 0.76 -5.58
CA ALA A 14 2.99 -0.48 -6.03
C ALA A 14 2.25 -1.12 -4.86
N THR A 15 0.96 -1.42 -5.03
CA THR A 15 0.10 -2.02 -4.00
C THR A 15 -0.85 -3.06 -4.58
N LEU A 16 -1.24 -4.03 -3.77
CA LEU A 16 -2.26 -5.03 -4.10
C LEU A 16 -3.52 -4.72 -3.29
N ALA A 17 -4.68 -4.82 -3.94
CA ALA A 17 -5.96 -4.55 -3.28
C ALA A 17 -6.28 -5.60 -2.20
N GLY A 18 -6.53 -5.13 -0.98
CA GLY A 18 -6.98 -5.98 0.14
C GLY A 18 -5.86 -6.64 0.94
N HIS A 19 -6.14 -6.88 2.22
CA HIS A 19 -5.25 -7.60 3.13
C HIS A 19 -5.30 -9.12 2.88
N SER A 20 -4.20 -9.83 3.13
CA SER A 20 -4.16 -11.30 3.11
C SER A 20 -3.17 -11.81 4.15
N GLU A 21 -3.55 -12.84 4.91
CA GLU A 21 -2.68 -13.54 5.87
C GLU A 21 -1.83 -14.64 5.20
N SER A 22 -2.11 -14.96 3.93
CA SER A 22 -1.34 -15.89 3.10
C SER A 22 -0.83 -15.19 1.83
N PRO A 23 0.24 -15.70 1.19
CA PRO A 23 0.70 -15.14 -0.08
C PRO A 23 -0.41 -15.14 -1.13
N LYS A 24 -0.64 -13.99 -1.76
CA LYS A 24 -1.55 -13.88 -2.91
C LYS A 24 -0.90 -14.52 -4.13
N THR A 25 -1.67 -15.29 -4.88
CA THR A 25 -1.19 -16.02 -6.06
C THR A 25 -2.13 -15.87 -7.24
N GLU A 26 -1.62 -16.15 -8.44
CA GLU A 26 -2.40 -16.21 -9.68
C GLU A 26 -3.35 -15.01 -9.87
N THR A 27 -4.66 -15.25 -9.80
CA THR A 27 -5.69 -14.24 -10.04
C THR A 27 -5.71 -13.17 -8.96
N GLU A 28 -5.28 -13.46 -7.74
CA GLU A 28 -5.22 -12.50 -6.62
C GLU A 28 -4.14 -11.42 -6.84
N MET A 29 -3.18 -11.67 -7.73
CA MET A 29 -2.16 -10.68 -8.13
C MET A 29 -2.59 -9.82 -9.32
N ARG A 30 -3.76 -10.05 -9.93
CA ARG A 30 -4.23 -9.26 -11.08
C ARG A 30 -4.54 -7.81 -10.71
N ASP A 31 -4.91 -7.56 -9.46
CA ASP A 31 -5.24 -6.24 -8.96
C ASP A 31 -4.02 -5.47 -8.43
N LEU A 32 -2.88 -5.64 -9.08
CA LEU A 32 -1.69 -4.82 -8.83
C LEU A 32 -1.94 -3.40 -9.35
N SER A 33 -1.94 -2.44 -8.44
CA SER A 33 -2.15 -1.03 -8.73
C SER A 33 -0.86 -0.25 -8.52
N ILE A 34 -0.61 0.72 -9.42
CA ILE A 34 0.47 1.69 -9.27
C ILE A 34 -0.15 3.05 -8.97
N ILE A 35 0.24 3.65 -7.86
CA ILE A 35 -0.10 5.03 -7.49
C ILE A 35 1.13 5.88 -7.79
N GLU A 36 1.00 6.86 -8.69
CA GLU A 36 2.04 7.86 -8.96
C GLU A 36 1.89 9.01 -7.95
N ASP A 37 3.02 9.59 -7.52
CA ASP A 37 3.07 10.66 -6.51
C ASP A 37 2.26 10.34 -5.23
N GLY A 38 2.51 9.14 -4.69
CA GLY A 38 1.77 8.59 -3.56
C GLY A 38 2.28 9.01 -2.19
N ALA A 39 1.49 8.66 -1.17
CA ALA A 39 1.83 8.81 0.24
C ALA A 39 1.35 7.60 1.06
N ILE A 40 2.05 7.30 2.16
CA ILE A 40 1.67 6.27 3.13
C ILE A 40 1.62 6.91 4.52
N ALA A 41 0.48 6.78 5.19
CA ALA A 41 0.32 7.16 6.59
C ALA A 41 0.31 5.90 7.44
N ILE A 42 1.09 5.88 8.53
CA ILE A 42 1.19 4.76 9.45
C ILE A 42 0.75 5.22 10.84
N GLN A 43 -0.16 4.47 11.46
CA GLN A 43 -0.69 4.71 12.80
C GLN A 43 -0.70 3.40 13.58
N SER A 44 0.02 3.35 14.71
CA SER A 44 0.11 2.19 15.59
C SER A 44 0.52 0.91 14.84
N GLY A 45 1.43 1.06 13.87
CA GLY A 45 1.95 -0.02 13.04
C GLY A 45 1.01 -0.49 11.91
N ARG A 46 -0.03 0.28 11.57
CA ARG A 46 -1.00 0.00 10.51
C ARG A 46 -1.09 1.12 9.50
#